data_AF-A0A9N9WDJ2-F1
#
_entry.id   AF-A0A9N9WDJ2-F1
#
_cell.length_a   1.000
_cell.length_b   1.000
_cell.length_c   1.000
_cell.angle_alpha   90.00
_cell.angle_beta   90.00
_cell.angle_gamma   90.00
#
_symmetry.space_group_name_H-M   'P 1'
#
loop_
_entity.id
_entity.type
_entity.pdbx_description
1 polymer ?
#
loop_
_entity_poly.entity_id
_entity_poly.type
_entity_poly.pdbx_seq_one_letter_code
_entity_poly.pdbx_strand_id
1 'polypeptide(L)'
;MGRNAAAEGPSGAAEAAARAVWRWWCTAARRRYLARLWARLPARHMSPACAAWPPCPHPRLLARADALLRRLHHRWRCRLYRARVDQVARNRMREKVTASVLFKERKASYGRSVAHPFVGDYVRLRASLAWRRGAGAGGAGDAYVVFADVAGRVGGGGGGGGGGARPVLCVVSTGALLLLEPRSLRTKRRVPAAHVYRLSLSPYADDLLAVHVRAVRIHFVTTFLMDPSRTSIL
;
A
#
# COMPACT_ATOMS: atom_id res chain seq x y z
N MET A 1 72.22 39.05 32.54
CA MET A 1 71.74 38.37 31.31
C MET A 1 72.06 36.89 31.44
N GLY A 2 71.07 36.07 31.80
CA GLY A 2 71.22 34.61 31.87
C GLY A 2 69.96 33.96 31.33
N ARG A 3 69.98 33.61 30.03
CA ARG A 3 68.99 32.72 29.43
C ARG A 3 69.55 31.32 29.51
N ASN A 4 69.18 30.56 30.54
CA ASN A 4 69.38 29.11 30.52
C ASN A 4 68.18 28.47 29.82
N ALA A 5 68.51 27.83 28.71
CA ALA A 5 67.62 27.08 27.86
C ALA A 5 66.81 26.06 28.67
N ALA A 6 65.49 26.16 28.56
CA ALA A 6 64.58 25.13 29.03
C ALA A 6 64.90 23.84 28.27
N ALA A 7 65.30 22.81 29.00
CA ALA A 7 65.45 21.47 28.47
C ALA A 7 64.08 20.99 27.96
N GLU A 8 63.90 21.01 26.64
CA GLU A 8 62.87 20.20 25.98
C GLU A 8 63.29 18.73 26.12
N GLY A 9 62.82 18.11 27.21
CA GLY A 9 63.15 16.73 27.53
C GLY A 9 62.57 15.71 26.53
N PRO A 10 63.08 14.45 26.56
CA PRO A 10 62.66 13.35 25.68
C PRO A 10 61.16 12.99 25.75
N SER A 11 60.42 13.53 26.72
CA SER A 11 58.96 13.39 26.84
C SER A 11 58.21 14.03 25.66
N GLY A 12 58.65 15.19 25.16
CA GLY A 12 57.97 15.91 24.08
C GLY A 12 58.00 15.18 22.74
N ALA A 13 59.13 14.52 22.44
CA ALA A 13 59.31 13.72 21.22
C ALA A 13 58.45 12.44 21.24
N ALA A 14 58.40 11.75 22.39
CA ALA A 14 57.57 10.56 22.57
C ALA A 14 56.07 10.87 22.43
N GLU A 15 55.62 11.98 23.01
CA GLU A 15 54.24 12.45 22.85
C GLU A 15 53.90 12.84 21.41
N ALA A 16 54.83 13.48 20.69
CA ALA A 16 54.64 13.84 19.29
C ALA A 16 54.49 12.59 18.40
N ALA A 17 55.33 11.57 18.63
CA ALA A 17 55.23 10.28 17.96
C ALA A 17 53.90 9.58 18.27
N ALA A 18 53.48 9.53 19.54
CA ALA A 18 52.20 8.95 19.95
C ALA A 18 51.00 9.62 19.26
N ARG A 19 51.00 10.96 19.17
CA ARG A 19 49.97 11.72 18.43
C ARG A 19 49.97 11.39 16.94
N ALA A 20 51.13 11.23 16.33
CA ALA A 20 51.25 10.87 14.91
C ALA A 20 50.67 9.47 14.63
N VAL A 21 51.04 8.48 15.46
CA VAL A 21 50.53 7.10 15.37
C VAL A 21 49.02 7.07 15.58
N TRP A 22 48.50 7.79 16.58
CA TRP A 22 47.06 7.86 16.84
C TRP A 22 46.27 8.46 15.66
N ARG A 23 46.78 9.53 15.03
CA ARG A 23 46.16 10.14 13.84
C ARG A 23 46.16 9.18 12.66
N TRP A 24 47.27 8.48 12.42
CA TRP A 24 47.37 7.49 11.37
C TRP A 24 46.37 6.36 11.60
N TRP A 25 46.31 5.82 12.82
CA TRP A 25 45.36 4.75 13.19
C TRP A 25 43.90 5.19 13.01
N CYS A 26 43.54 6.40 13.49
CA CYS A 26 42.20 6.97 13.30
C CYS A 26 41.81 7.06 11.82
N THR A 27 42.76 7.47 10.97
CA THR A 27 42.56 7.59 9.53
C THR A 27 42.38 6.21 8.88
N ALA A 28 43.23 5.25 9.24
CA ALA A 28 43.12 3.87 8.77
C ALA A 28 41.78 3.22 9.19
N ALA A 29 41.36 3.43 10.44
CA ALA A 29 40.09 2.93 10.97
C ALA A 29 38.88 3.49 10.20
N ARG A 30 38.88 4.81 9.90
CA ARG A 30 37.84 5.47 9.10
C ARG A 30 37.79 4.90 7.68
N ARG A 31 38.93 4.80 7.00
CA ARG A 31 39.02 4.25 5.63
C ARG A 31 38.52 2.82 5.58
N ARG A 32 38.99 1.96 6.50
CA ARG A 32 38.59 0.56 6.58
C ARG A 32 37.09 0.42 6.84
N TYR A 33 36.52 1.26 7.70
CA TYR A 33 35.10 1.26 7.97
C TYR A 33 34.29 1.61 6.73
N LEU A 34 34.59 2.72 6.05
CA LEU A 34 33.86 3.16 4.84
C LEU A 34 33.98 2.15 3.69
N ALA A 35 35.18 1.63 3.43
CA ALA A 35 35.42 0.66 2.36
C ALA A 35 34.67 -0.66 2.57
N ARG A 36 34.51 -1.10 3.83
CA ARG A 36 33.85 -2.37 4.16
C ARG A 36 32.37 -2.22 4.49
N LEU A 37 31.88 -1.00 4.73
CA LEU A 37 30.50 -0.78 5.18
C LEU A 37 29.49 -1.38 4.21
N TRP A 38 29.66 -1.12 2.92
CA TRP A 38 28.76 -1.62 1.87
C TRP A 38 28.66 -3.15 1.86
N ALA A 39 29.79 -3.85 1.90
CA ALA A 39 29.83 -5.31 1.90
C ALA A 39 29.25 -5.93 3.18
N ARG A 40 29.19 -5.17 4.28
CA ARG A 40 28.62 -5.61 5.57
C ARG A 40 27.13 -5.32 5.69
N LEU A 41 26.51 -4.67 4.69
CA LEU A 41 25.09 -4.39 4.75
C LEU A 41 24.25 -5.68 4.63
N PRO A 42 23.08 -5.75 5.29
CA PRO A 42 22.19 -6.91 5.19
C PRO A 42 21.76 -7.20 3.74
N ALA A 43 21.47 -8.46 3.40
CA ALA A 43 20.99 -8.83 2.07
C ALA A 43 19.79 -7.97 1.60
N ARG A 44 18.85 -7.68 2.52
CA ARG A 44 17.66 -6.85 2.26
C ARG A 44 17.87 -5.35 2.47
N HIS A 45 19.12 -4.87 2.52
CA HIS A 45 19.44 -3.46 2.77
C HIS A 45 18.85 -2.48 1.75
N MET A 46 18.44 -2.92 0.56
CA MET A 46 17.76 -2.07 -0.42
C MET A 46 16.27 -1.84 -0.11
N SER A 47 15.65 -2.69 0.72
CA SER A 47 14.25 -2.53 1.11
C SER A 47 14.09 -1.36 2.10
N PRO A 48 13.17 -0.41 1.87
CA PRO A 48 12.89 0.68 2.82
C PRO A 48 12.53 0.20 4.22
N ALA A 49 11.88 -0.97 4.33
CA ALA A 49 11.43 -1.55 5.60
C ALA A 49 12.56 -2.24 6.40
N CYS A 50 13.72 -2.47 5.80
CA CYS A 50 14.83 -3.11 6.50
C CYS A 50 15.45 -2.14 7.53
N ALA A 51 15.31 -2.45 8.82
CA ALA A 51 15.89 -1.67 9.92
C ALA A 51 17.31 -2.12 10.30
N ALA A 52 17.76 -3.27 9.79
CA ALA A 52 19.05 -3.85 10.13
C ALA A 52 20.22 -2.98 9.65
N TRP A 53 21.23 -2.85 10.51
CA TRP A 53 22.46 -2.11 10.25
C TRP A 53 23.63 -2.83 10.92
N PRO A 54 24.80 -2.95 10.26
CA PRO A 54 25.93 -3.65 10.82
C PRO A 54 26.46 -2.96 12.09
N PRO A 55 27.02 -3.71 13.07
CA PRO A 55 27.58 -3.12 14.28
C PRO A 55 28.81 -2.26 13.95
N CYS A 56 28.94 -1.14 14.66
CA CYS A 56 30.06 -0.22 14.52
C CYS A 56 31.33 -0.82 15.16
N PRO A 57 32.45 -0.97 14.43
CA PRO A 57 33.65 -1.64 14.95
C PRO A 57 34.42 -0.80 15.98
N HIS A 58 34.34 0.53 15.91
CA HIS A 58 35.05 1.45 16.82
C HIS A 58 34.10 2.56 17.28
N PRO A 59 33.17 2.28 18.21
CA PRO A 59 32.12 3.23 18.57
C PRO A 59 32.66 4.54 19.15
N ARG A 60 33.74 4.49 19.94
CA ARG A 60 34.36 5.70 20.53
C ARG A 60 34.82 6.72 19.49
N LEU A 61 35.22 6.28 18.29
CA LEU A 61 35.71 7.14 17.20
C LEU A 61 34.62 7.41 16.15
N LEU A 62 33.80 6.40 15.83
CA LEU A 62 32.97 6.39 14.63
C LEU A 62 31.47 6.50 14.90
N ALA A 63 30.98 6.41 16.15
CA ALA A 63 29.55 6.31 16.45
C ALA A 63 28.72 7.44 15.81
N ARG A 64 29.19 8.69 15.87
CA ARG A 64 28.51 9.83 15.26
C ARG A 64 28.42 9.71 13.73
N ALA A 65 29.52 9.30 13.10
CA ALA A 65 29.57 9.11 11.65
C ALA A 65 28.71 7.92 11.19
N ASP A 66 28.77 6.80 11.91
CA ASP A 66 27.94 5.61 11.66
C ASP A 66 26.43 5.95 11.75
N ALA A 67 26.02 6.70 12.77
CA ALA A 67 24.65 7.15 12.91
C ALA A 67 24.18 8.05 11.75
N LEU A 68 25.05 8.96 11.28
CA LEU A 68 24.77 9.80 10.12
C LEU A 68 24.66 8.99 8.83
N LEU A 69 25.59 8.06 8.60
CA LEU A 69 25.57 7.18 7.43
C LEU A 69 24.35 6.29 7.41
N ARG A 70 23.92 5.74 8.56
CA ARG A 70 22.68 4.96 8.68
C ARG A 70 21.46 5.78 8.26
N ARG A 71 21.37 7.03 8.73
CA ARG A 71 20.28 7.96 8.38
C ARG A 71 20.32 8.34 6.89
N LEU A 72 21.50 8.66 6.37
CA LEU A 72 21.70 9.02 4.96
C LEU A 72 21.33 7.85 4.05
N HIS A 73 21.84 6.66 4.36
CA HIS A 73 21.52 5.44 3.65
C HIS A 73 20.01 5.22 3.64
N HIS A 74 19.34 5.19 4.80
CA HIS A 74 17.88 5.03 4.88
C HIS A 74 17.12 6.06 4.01
N ARG A 75 17.45 7.35 4.10
CA ARG A 75 16.82 8.41 3.28
C ARG A 75 17.03 8.18 1.79
N TRP A 76 18.26 7.84 1.38
CA TRP A 76 18.60 7.60 -0.02
C TRP A 76 17.83 6.41 -0.62
N ARG A 77 17.78 5.25 0.06
CA ARG A 77 16.96 4.11 -0.43
C ARG A 77 15.46 4.38 -0.40
N CYS A 78 14.96 5.12 0.60
CA CYS A 78 13.57 5.57 0.60
C CYS A 78 13.26 6.46 -0.60
N ARG A 79 14.20 7.33 -1.02
CA ARG A 79 14.08 8.13 -2.24
C ARG A 79 14.10 7.24 -3.49
N LEU A 80 15.05 6.30 -3.59
CA LEU A 80 15.12 5.36 -4.72
C LEU A 80 13.84 4.53 -4.86
N TYR A 81 13.32 4.00 -3.75
CA TYR A 81 12.06 3.26 -3.75
C TYR A 81 10.92 4.14 -4.27
N ARG A 82 10.74 5.35 -3.71
CA ARG A 82 9.71 6.29 -4.16
C ARG A 82 9.84 6.66 -5.64
N ALA A 83 11.06 6.78 -6.15
CA ALA A 83 11.32 7.09 -7.55
C ALA A 83 11.00 5.92 -8.50
N ARG A 84 11.08 4.67 -8.04
CA ARG A 84 10.77 3.46 -8.83
C ARG A 84 9.27 3.17 -8.91
N VAL A 85 8.46 3.69 -7.99
CA VAL A 85 7.03 3.42 -7.95
C VAL A 85 6.29 4.42 -8.85
N ASP A 86 5.68 3.90 -9.91
CA ASP A 86 4.84 4.65 -10.83
C ASP A 86 3.52 5.13 -10.16
N GLN A 87 2.78 5.99 -10.86
CA GLN A 87 1.54 6.54 -10.31
C GLN A 87 0.46 5.46 -10.10
N VAL A 88 0.40 4.44 -10.96
CA VAL A 88 -0.62 3.38 -10.87
C VAL A 88 -0.32 2.48 -9.68
N ALA A 89 0.93 2.03 -9.49
CA ALA A 89 1.28 1.27 -8.29
C ALA A 89 1.10 2.08 -7.00
N ARG A 90 1.38 3.39 -7.01
CA ARG A 90 1.08 4.27 -5.85
C ARG A 90 -0.40 4.29 -5.51
N ASN A 91 -1.28 4.38 -6.50
CA ASN A 91 -2.72 4.36 -6.27
C ASN A 91 -3.18 3.01 -5.71
N ARG A 92 -2.71 1.89 -6.29
CA ARG A 92 -3.00 0.53 -5.77
C ARG A 92 -2.53 0.34 -4.33
N MET A 93 -1.35 0.85 -3.98
CA MET A 93 -0.85 0.81 -2.60
C MET A 93 -1.70 1.66 -1.66
N ARG A 94 -2.14 2.84 -2.09
CA ARG A 94 -3.05 3.69 -1.29
C ARG A 94 -4.37 2.97 -1.02
N GLU A 95 -4.96 2.35 -2.04
CA GLU A 95 -6.17 1.55 -1.89
C GLU A 95 -5.96 0.40 -0.90
N LYS A 96 -4.85 -0.34 -1.01
CA LYS A 96 -4.52 -1.43 -0.07
C LYS A 96 -4.32 -0.95 1.37
N VAL A 97 -3.74 0.23 1.56
CA VAL A 97 -3.62 0.84 2.89
C VAL A 97 -4.99 1.21 3.44
N THR A 98 -5.87 1.81 2.63
CA THR A 98 -7.25 2.09 3.02
C THR A 98 -8.00 0.81 3.40
N ALA A 99 -7.86 -0.25 2.60
CA ALA A 99 -8.42 -1.56 2.89
C ALA A 99 -7.92 -2.11 4.23
N SER A 100 -6.62 -1.99 4.50
CA SER A 100 -6.03 -2.37 5.78
C SER A 100 -6.62 -1.61 6.96
N VAL A 101 -6.85 -0.31 6.83
CA VAL A 101 -7.46 0.50 7.90
C VAL A 101 -8.90 0.08 8.15
N LEU A 102 -9.63 -0.32 7.10
CA LEU A 102 -11.04 -0.70 7.19
C LEU A 102 -11.25 -2.14 7.71
N PHE A 103 -10.41 -3.10 7.32
CA PHE A 103 -10.70 -4.53 7.48
C PHE A 103 -9.68 -5.33 8.29
N LYS A 104 -8.45 -4.83 8.45
CA LYS A 104 -7.44 -5.53 9.27
C LYS A 104 -7.99 -5.70 10.68
N GLU A 105 -7.92 -6.93 11.20
CA GLU A 105 -8.43 -7.31 12.52
C GLU A 105 -9.96 -7.17 12.71
N ARG A 106 -10.71 -6.80 11.66
CA ARG A 106 -12.18 -6.64 11.69
C ARG A 106 -12.93 -7.63 10.81
N LYS A 107 -12.28 -8.15 9.77
CA LYS A 107 -12.83 -9.15 8.83
C LYS A 107 -11.88 -10.34 8.74
N ALA A 108 -12.36 -11.53 9.08
CA ALA A 108 -11.54 -12.74 9.08
C ALA A 108 -10.94 -13.08 7.70
N SER A 109 -11.64 -12.76 6.61
CA SER A 109 -11.17 -13.01 5.24
C SER A 109 -10.09 -12.03 4.75
N TYR A 110 -9.84 -10.91 5.45
CA TYR A 110 -8.89 -9.89 5.00
C TYR A 110 -7.47 -10.43 4.76
N GLY A 111 -6.99 -11.34 5.61
CA GLY A 111 -5.65 -11.92 5.46
C GLY A 111 -5.42 -12.56 4.07
N ARG A 112 -6.48 -13.14 3.49
CA ARG A 112 -6.42 -13.77 2.16
C ARG A 112 -6.45 -12.75 1.02
N SER A 113 -7.06 -11.59 1.21
CA SER A 113 -7.17 -10.56 0.16
C SER A 113 -5.88 -9.74 -0.04
N VAL A 114 -4.95 -9.74 0.93
CA VAL A 114 -3.71 -8.94 0.87
C VAL A 114 -2.85 -9.26 -0.36
N ALA A 115 -2.70 -10.55 -0.69
CA ALA A 115 -1.88 -11.01 -1.82
C ALA A 115 -2.51 -10.72 -3.20
N HIS A 116 -3.82 -10.47 -3.25
CA HIS A 116 -4.57 -10.31 -4.49
C HIS A 116 -4.55 -8.84 -4.96
N PRO A 117 -4.12 -8.53 -6.19
CA PRO A 117 -4.04 -7.15 -6.67
C PRO A 117 -5.44 -6.55 -6.93
N PHE A 118 -5.59 -5.25 -6.65
CA PHE A 118 -6.79 -4.49 -7.02
C PHE A 118 -6.75 -4.13 -8.51
N VAL A 119 -7.77 -4.59 -9.23
CA VAL A 119 -7.93 -4.39 -10.68
C VAL A 119 -9.00 -3.34 -10.99
N GLY A 120 -10.05 -3.27 -10.16
CA GLY A 120 -11.21 -2.40 -10.38
C GLY A 120 -12.20 -3.01 -11.37
N ASP A 121 -11.84 -3.06 -12.66
CA ASP A 121 -12.69 -3.62 -13.73
C ASP A 121 -12.30 -5.08 -14.02
N TYR A 122 -12.95 -6.02 -13.32
CA TYR A 122 -12.67 -7.46 -13.42
C TYR A 122 -13.30 -8.11 -14.66
N VAL A 123 -14.35 -7.50 -15.21
CA VAL A 123 -15.06 -7.98 -16.41
C VAL A 123 -14.62 -7.29 -17.70
N ARG A 124 -13.67 -6.34 -17.62
CA ARG A 124 -13.23 -5.49 -18.74
C ARG A 124 -14.39 -4.74 -19.41
N LEU A 125 -15.34 -4.26 -18.62
CA LEU A 125 -16.54 -3.58 -19.08
C LEU A 125 -16.20 -2.38 -19.96
N ARG A 126 -15.13 -1.63 -19.63
CA ARG A 126 -14.65 -0.46 -20.38
C ARG A 126 -14.26 -0.81 -21.83
N ALA A 127 -13.77 -2.02 -22.06
CA ALA A 127 -13.38 -2.48 -23.39
C ALA A 127 -14.59 -2.86 -24.27
N SER A 128 -15.74 -3.16 -23.66
CA SER A 128 -16.92 -3.60 -24.40
C SER A 128 -17.59 -2.48 -25.21
N LEU A 129 -17.88 -2.75 -26.48
CA LEU A 129 -18.60 -1.83 -27.37
C LEU A 129 -20.05 -1.61 -26.92
N ALA A 130 -20.69 -2.67 -26.40
CA ALA A 130 -22.06 -2.62 -25.91
C ALA A 130 -22.21 -1.66 -24.71
N TRP A 131 -21.25 -1.64 -23.79
CA TRP A 131 -21.21 -0.65 -22.71
C TRP A 131 -21.07 0.78 -23.25
N ARG A 132 -20.09 1.01 -24.14
CA ARG A 132 -19.83 2.36 -24.69
C ARG A 132 -20.99 2.94 -25.49
N ARG A 133 -21.82 2.09 -26.12
CA ARG A 133 -23.02 2.52 -26.86
C ARG A 133 -24.29 2.59 -26.00
N GLY A 134 -24.35 1.79 -24.94
CA GLY A 134 -25.50 1.71 -24.04
C GLY A 134 -25.36 2.64 -22.84
N ALA A 135 -25.50 2.09 -21.63
CA ALA A 135 -25.47 2.84 -20.37
C ALA A 135 -24.15 3.62 -20.12
N GLY A 136 -23.05 3.22 -20.75
CA GLY A 136 -21.75 3.90 -20.67
C GLY A 136 -21.56 5.07 -21.63
N ALA A 137 -22.52 5.37 -22.51
CA ALA A 137 -22.42 6.40 -23.56
C ALA A 137 -22.45 7.86 -23.05
N GLY A 138 -22.39 8.08 -21.73
CA GLY A 138 -22.20 9.42 -21.14
C GLY A 138 -23.46 10.20 -20.78
N GLY A 139 -24.66 9.76 -21.17
CA GLY A 139 -25.92 10.49 -20.89
C GLY A 139 -26.29 10.65 -19.41
N ALA A 140 -25.75 9.81 -18.51
CA ALA A 140 -26.04 9.82 -17.07
C ALA A 140 -24.81 10.02 -16.17
N GLY A 141 -23.66 10.41 -16.73
CA GLY A 141 -22.39 10.56 -15.98
C GLY A 141 -21.70 9.25 -15.59
N ASP A 142 -22.15 8.11 -16.14
CA ASP A 142 -21.69 6.77 -15.75
C ASP A 142 -20.50 6.24 -16.58
N ALA A 143 -19.88 7.06 -17.43
CA ALA A 143 -18.79 6.66 -18.31
C ALA A 143 -17.52 6.22 -17.53
N TYR A 144 -17.26 6.85 -16.39
CA TYR A 144 -16.09 6.55 -15.54
C TYR A 144 -16.41 5.42 -14.56
N VAL A 145 -16.26 4.18 -15.04
CA VAL A 145 -16.37 2.97 -14.22
C VAL A 145 -15.18 2.89 -13.27
N VAL A 146 -15.39 2.86 -11.95
CA VAL A 146 -14.36 2.63 -10.93
C VAL A 146 -14.17 1.13 -10.68
N PHE A 147 -15.29 0.40 -10.59
CA PHE A 147 -15.30 -1.03 -10.31
C PHE A 147 -16.36 -1.75 -11.16
N ALA A 148 -16.09 -2.96 -11.62
CA ALA A 148 -17.09 -3.82 -12.26
C ALA A 148 -16.79 -5.30 -12.03
N ASP A 149 -17.77 -6.05 -11.54
CA ASP A 149 -17.69 -7.51 -11.37
C ASP A 149 -19.08 -8.16 -11.31
N VAL A 150 -19.13 -9.47 -11.56
CA VAL A 150 -20.33 -10.29 -11.44
C VAL A 150 -20.48 -10.75 -10.00
N ALA A 151 -21.56 -10.33 -9.35
CA ALA A 151 -21.91 -10.72 -7.99
C ALA A 151 -23.25 -11.46 -7.96
N GLY A 152 -23.49 -12.29 -6.95
CA GLY A 152 -24.82 -12.83 -6.67
C GLY A 152 -25.65 -11.82 -5.90
N ARG A 153 -26.81 -11.41 -6.41
CA ARG A 153 -27.78 -10.64 -5.61
C ARG A 153 -28.69 -11.59 -4.85
N VAL A 154 -28.73 -11.43 -3.53
CA VAL A 154 -29.71 -12.08 -2.64
C VAL A 154 -30.88 -11.13 -2.48
N GLY A 155 -32.06 -11.52 -2.95
CA GLY A 155 -33.25 -10.67 -2.99
C GLY A 155 -34.34 -11.10 -2.01
N GLY A 156 -35.01 -10.12 -1.40
CA GLY A 156 -36.20 -10.29 -0.56
C GLY A 156 -37.47 -9.64 -1.13
N GLY A 157 -37.78 -9.81 -2.41
CA GLY A 157 -39.00 -9.23 -2.99
C GLY A 157 -39.42 -9.84 -4.33
N GLY A 158 -40.58 -10.51 -4.31
CA GLY A 158 -41.32 -11.04 -5.47
C GLY A 158 -41.42 -12.57 -5.46
N GLY A 159 -42.59 -13.09 -5.07
CA GLY A 159 -42.83 -14.48 -4.67
C GLY A 159 -42.49 -15.58 -5.69
N GLY A 160 -42.26 -16.78 -5.15
CA GLY A 160 -41.93 -18.00 -5.88
C GLY A 160 -40.64 -18.62 -5.33
N GLY A 161 -40.80 -19.70 -4.54
CA GLY A 161 -39.74 -20.33 -3.76
C GLY A 161 -38.42 -20.57 -4.51
N GLY A 162 -37.32 -20.17 -3.88
CA GLY A 162 -35.97 -20.39 -4.38
C GLY A 162 -35.02 -19.33 -3.84
N GLY A 163 -34.50 -19.53 -2.63
CA GLY A 163 -33.54 -18.66 -1.93
C GLY A 163 -32.15 -18.60 -2.58
N GLY A 164 -32.06 -18.68 -3.90
CA GLY A 164 -30.81 -18.68 -4.66
C GLY A 164 -30.34 -17.26 -5.01
N ALA A 165 -29.03 -17.03 -4.87
CA ALA A 165 -28.40 -15.80 -5.34
C ALA A 165 -28.48 -15.72 -6.88
N ARG A 166 -29.01 -14.62 -7.42
CA ARG A 166 -29.11 -14.41 -8.87
C ARG A 166 -27.90 -13.62 -9.36
N PRO A 167 -27.19 -14.04 -10.43
CA PRO A 167 -26.03 -13.31 -10.93
C PRO A 167 -26.45 -11.93 -11.46
N VAL A 168 -25.74 -10.90 -11.02
CA VAL A 168 -25.91 -9.51 -11.40
C VAL A 168 -24.54 -8.90 -11.68
N LEU A 169 -24.44 -8.12 -12.73
CA LEU A 169 -23.24 -7.34 -12.99
C LEU A 169 -23.32 -6.06 -12.15
N CYS A 170 -22.45 -5.96 -11.15
CA CYS A 170 -22.34 -4.83 -10.26
C CYS A 170 -21.29 -3.88 -10.82
N VAL A 171 -21.68 -2.64 -11.10
CA VAL A 171 -20.80 -1.61 -11.64
C VAL A 171 -20.86 -0.38 -10.74
N VAL A 172 -19.70 0.08 -10.27
CA VAL A 172 -19.57 1.32 -9.52
C VAL A 172 -18.97 2.35 -10.46
N SER A 173 -19.74 3.38 -10.82
CA SER A 173 -19.23 4.58 -11.49
C SER A 173 -18.93 5.67 -10.45
N THR A 174 -18.38 6.80 -10.89
CA THR A 174 -18.24 7.99 -10.05
C THR A 174 -19.58 8.60 -9.64
N GLY A 175 -20.66 8.34 -10.41
CA GLY A 175 -21.98 8.93 -10.18
C GLY A 175 -23.00 7.99 -9.53
N ALA A 176 -22.86 6.68 -9.70
CA ALA A 176 -23.86 5.71 -9.27
C ALA A 176 -23.32 4.28 -9.10
N LEU A 177 -24.02 3.51 -8.27
CA LEU A 177 -23.98 2.05 -8.26
C LEU A 177 -25.06 1.52 -9.23
N LEU A 178 -24.62 0.79 -10.25
CA LEU A 178 -25.46 0.19 -11.27
C LEU A 178 -25.51 -1.32 -11.09
N LEU A 179 -26.71 -1.86 -11.17
CA LEU A 179 -26.97 -3.30 -11.23
C LEU A 179 -27.49 -3.61 -12.63
N LEU A 180 -26.66 -4.29 -13.41
CA LEU A 180 -26.92 -4.67 -14.77
C LEU A 180 -27.16 -6.17 -14.88
N GLU A 181 -27.83 -6.58 -15.94
CA GLU A 181 -27.83 -7.97 -16.35
C GLU A 181 -26.49 -8.36 -17.00
N PRO A 182 -25.82 -9.45 -16.58
CA PRO A 182 -24.48 -9.78 -17.05
C PRO A 182 -24.34 -9.97 -18.56
N ARG A 183 -25.36 -10.52 -19.24
CA ARG A 183 -25.31 -10.81 -20.69
C ARG A 183 -25.80 -9.64 -21.54
N SER A 184 -26.97 -9.08 -21.21
CA SER A 184 -27.60 -8.04 -22.02
C SER A 184 -27.11 -6.62 -21.69
N LEU A 185 -26.36 -6.46 -20.59
CA LEU A 185 -25.97 -5.16 -20.02
C LEU A 185 -27.15 -4.20 -19.76
N ARG A 186 -28.38 -4.73 -19.67
CA ARG A 186 -29.57 -3.95 -19.37
C ARG A 186 -29.57 -3.53 -17.91
N THR A 187 -29.81 -2.24 -17.66
CA THR A 187 -29.87 -1.69 -16.30
C THR A 187 -31.12 -2.17 -15.57
N LYS A 188 -30.93 -2.97 -14.52
CA LYS A 188 -32.00 -3.43 -13.61
C LYS A 188 -32.25 -2.41 -12.49
N ARG A 189 -31.18 -1.82 -11.95
CA ARG A 189 -31.28 -0.79 -10.91
C ARG A 189 -30.13 0.20 -11.05
N ARG A 190 -30.43 1.47 -10.87
CA ARG A 190 -29.45 2.55 -10.73
C ARG A 190 -29.64 3.21 -9.38
N VAL A 191 -28.58 3.28 -8.58
CA VAL A 191 -28.56 3.94 -7.29
C VAL A 191 -27.53 5.05 -7.34
N PRO A 192 -27.94 6.33 -7.38
CA PRO A 192 -27.00 7.45 -7.30
C PRO A 192 -26.07 7.32 -6.09
N ALA A 193 -24.79 7.66 -6.25
CA ALA A 193 -23.80 7.53 -5.18
C ALA A 193 -24.20 8.33 -3.93
N ALA A 194 -24.82 9.50 -4.11
CA ALA A 194 -25.34 10.34 -3.04
C ALA A 194 -26.43 9.67 -2.18
N HIS A 195 -27.10 8.63 -2.69
CA HIS A 195 -28.11 7.90 -1.94
C HIS A 195 -27.53 6.73 -1.14
N VAL A 196 -26.29 6.30 -1.42
CA VAL A 196 -25.63 5.25 -0.63
C VAL A 196 -25.03 5.89 0.61
N TYR A 197 -25.55 5.55 1.79
CA TYR A 197 -25.11 6.21 3.04
C TYR A 197 -24.36 5.27 3.98
N ARG A 198 -24.50 3.94 3.81
CA ARG A 198 -23.81 2.96 4.65
C ARG A 198 -23.58 1.66 3.91
N LEU A 199 -22.44 1.04 4.18
CA LEU A 199 -22.12 -0.33 3.81
C LEU A 199 -22.02 -1.15 5.09
N SER A 200 -22.54 -2.37 5.07
CA SER A 200 -22.43 -3.31 6.20
C SER A 200 -21.94 -4.66 5.71
N LEU A 201 -21.00 -5.20 6.46
CA LEU A 201 -20.30 -6.46 6.21
C LEU A 201 -20.31 -7.24 7.52
N SER A 202 -20.34 -8.57 7.45
CA SER A 202 -20.12 -9.40 8.63
C SER A 202 -18.62 -9.43 8.98
N PRO A 203 -18.24 -9.76 10.23
CA PRO A 203 -16.83 -9.94 10.60
C PRO A 203 -16.24 -11.29 10.17
N TYR A 204 -17.06 -12.24 9.72
CA TYR A 204 -16.66 -13.62 9.45
C TYR A 204 -16.03 -13.78 8.06
N ALA A 205 -15.54 -14.99 7.76
CA ALA A 205 -15.00 -15.34 6.45
C ALA A 205 -16.11 -15.63 5.43
N ASP A 206 -17.09 -14.74 5.34
CA ASP A 206 -18.13 -14.73 4.31
C ASP A 206 -17.90 -13.62 3.28
N ASP A 207 -18.67 -13.69 2.20
CA ASP A 207 -18.60 -12.78 1.06
C ASP A 207 -19.89 -11.94 0.93
N LEU A 208 -20.49 -11.57 2.06
CA LEU A 208 -21.76 -10.85 2.09
C LEU A 208 -21.56 -9.34 2.29
N LEU A 209 -22.14 -8.53 1.39
CA LEU A 209 -22.18 -7.07 1.47
C LEU A 209 -23.62 -6.56 1.43
N ALA A 210 -24.02 -5.80 2.45
CA ALA A 210 -25.28 -5.07 2.47
C ALA A 210 -25.06 -3.59 2.15
N VAL A 211 -25.74 -3.11 1.11
CA VAL A 211 -25.70 -1.70 0.70
C VAL A 211 -26.96 -1.00 1.18
N HIS A 212 -26.80 -0.02 2.08
CA HIS A 212 -27.90 0.78 2.60
C HIS A 212 -28.09 2.02 1.75
N VAL A 213 -29.29 2.15 1.18
CA VAL A 213 -29.65 3.23 0.26
C VAL A 213 -30.73 4.07 0.92
N ARG A 214 -30.55 5.40 0.95
CA ARG A 214 -31.58 6.36 1.32
C ARG A 214 -32.65 6.33 0.23
N ALA A 215 -33.86 5.97 0.63
CA ALA A 215 -34.99 5.94 -0.27
C ALA A 215 -35.46 7.37 -0.55
N VAL A 216 -35.41 7.80 -1.80
CA VAL A 216 -36.43 8.73 -2.31
C VAL A 216 -37.58 7.83 -2.74
N ARG A 217 -38.46 7.52 -1.77
CA ARG A 217 -39.60 6.58 -1.85
C ARG A 217 -39.22 5.08 -1.94
N ILE A 218 -39.55 4.35 -0.86
CA ILE A 218 -39.52 2.87 -0.64
C ILE A 218 -38.15 2.25 -0.25
N HIS A 219 -38.08 1.73 0.98
CA HIS A 219 -36.94 1.03 1.56
C HIS A 219 -36.70 -0.33 0.89
N PHE A 220 -35.47 -0.58 0.43
CA PHE A 220 -35.00 -1.92 0.04
C PHE A 220 -33.55 -2.12 0.47
N VAL A 221 -33.32 -3.07 1.38
CA VAL A 221 -31.98 -3.63 1.66
C VAL A 221 -31.59 -4.50 0.47
N THR A 222 -30.39 -4.31 -0.09
CA THR A 222 -29.85 -5.20 -1.13
C THR A 222 -28.60 -5.85 -0.60
N THR A 223 -28.63 -7.19 -0.54
CA THR A 223 -27.52 -8.03 -0.09
C THR A 223 -26.86 -8.66 -1.32
N PHE A 224 -25.54 -8.60 -1.37
CA PHE A 224 -24.72 -9.22 -2.41
C PHE A 224 -23.90 -10.37 -1.81
N LEU A 225 -23.77 -11.45 -2.57
CA LEU A 225 -22.86 -12.58 -2.39
C LEU A 225 -21.73 -12.41 -3.41
N MET A 226 -20.51 -12.19 -2.95
CA MET A 226 -19.31 -11.95 -3.75
C MET A 226 -18.52 -13.28 -3.89
N ASP A 227 -17.76 -13.49 -4.98
CA ASP A 227 -16.97 -14.73 -5.16
C ASP A 227 -15.59 -14.60 -4.48
N PRO A 228 -15.26 -15.47 -3.50
CA PRO A 228 -14.04 -15.40 -2.70
C PRO A 228 -12.73 -15.58 -3.49
N SER A 229 -12.79 -16.14 -4.71
CA SER A 229 -11.64 -16.41 -5.58
C SER A 229 -11.37 -15.29 -6.60
N ARG A 230 -12.32 -14.36 -6.76
CA ARG A 230 -12.26 -13.29 -7.77
C ARG A 230 -12.46 -11.90 -7.21
N THR A 231 -13.03 -11.77 -6.01
CA THR A 231 -13.27 -10.47 -5.40
C THR A 231 -12.09 -10.01 -4.56
N SER A 232 -11.37 -9.04 -5.12
CA SER A 232 -10.66 -8.02 -4.34
C SER A 232 -11.47 -6.74 -4.38
N ILE A 233 -12.75 -6.83 -3.99
CA ILE A 233 -13.48 -5.68 -3.48
C ILE A 233 -13.20 -5.67 -2.00
N LEU A 234 -12.78 -4.51 -1.50
CA LEU A 234 -12.21 -4.23 -0.18
C LEU A 234 -10.69 -4.16 -0.20
#